data_AF-A0AAU4AIV6-F1
#
_entry.id   AF-A0AAU4AIV6-F1
#
_cell.length_a   1.000
_cell.length_b   1.000
_cell.length_c   1.000
_cell.angle_alpha   90.00
_cell.angle_beta   90.00
_cell.angle_gamma   90.00
#
_symmetry.space_group_name_H-M   'P 1'
#
loop_
_entity.id
_entity.type
_entity.pdbx_description
1 polymer ?
#
loop_
_entity_poly.entity_id
_entity_poly.type
_entity_poly.pdbx_seq_one_letter_code
_entity_poly.pdbx_strand_id
1 'polypeptide(L)'
;MIQGELAELRARHTDDVPVLHAELYEDVVTRSRGDTRPWRPVGAASGHSPYEPREPSDDVAFFSVVERATGELAGEALLWSIDAHNRSAHLGISLRPGSRGRGLGEDVVRLLCRYGFSVRGLHRLQVDTLADNAAMIRAASANGFTLEGTLRGSAWVCGEFLDEVVMGLMVEDWRAAAA
;
A
#
# COMPACT_ATOMS: atom_id res chain seq x y z
N MET A 1 -3.32 15.40 7.26
CA MET A 1 -3.43 14.03 7.78
C MET A 1 -4.80 13.51 7.39
N ILE A 2 -4.91 12.28 6.90
CA ILE A 2 -6.18 11.68 6.47
C ILE A 2 -6.57 10.68 7.55
N GLN A 3 -7.70 10.93 8.21
CA GLN A 3 -8.12 10.17 9.38
C GLN A 3 -9.16 9.12 9.00
N GLY A 4 -8.92 7.89 9.44
CA GLY A 4 -9.85 6.77 9.41
C GLY A 4 -10.35 6.43 10.81
N GLU A 5 -10.92 5.24 10.93
CA GLU A 5 -11.43 4.73 12.20
C GLU A 5 -10.28 4.21 13.06
N LEU A 6 -9.37 3.46 12.47
CA LEU A 6 -8.26 2.78 13.17
C LEU A 6 -6.90 3.39 12.85
N ALA A 7 -6.73 3.93 11.64
CA ALA A 7 -5.49 4.44 11.11
C ALA A 7 -5.57 5.94 10.79
N GLU A 8 -4.41 6.57 10.74
CA GLU A 8 -4.19 7.87 10.17
C GLU A 8 -3.08 7.79 9.12
N LEU A 9 -3.28 8.46 7.98
CA LEU A 9 -2.23 8.67 6.98
C LEU A 9 -1.64 10.06 7.13
N ARG A 10 -0.31 10.13 7.26
CA ARG A 10 0.44 11.39 7.29
C ARG A 10 1.66 11.33 6.38
N ALA A 11 2.23 12.51 6.12
CA ALA A 11 3.52 12.61 5.44
C ALA A 11 4.57 11.79 6.20
N ARG A 12 5.49 11.18 5.46
CA ARG A 12 6.59 10.43 6.03
C ARG A 12 7.61 11.37 6.66
N HIS A 13 7.98 11.09 7.90
CA HIS A 13 9.01 11.83 8.61
C HIS A 13 10.31 11.03 8.60
N THR A 14 11.44 11.71 8.73
CA THR A 14 12.77 11.06 8.79
C THR A 14 12.86 10.07 9.96
N ASP A 15 12.20 10.37 11.09
CA ASP A 15 12.17 9.49 12.27
C ASP A 15 11.37 8.19 12.05
N ASP A 16 10.55 8.11 11.00
CA ASP A 16 9.85 6.87 10.65
C ASP A 16 10.79 5.86 9.98
N VAL A 17 11.84 6.35 9.31
CA VAL A 17 12.70 5.55 8.42
C VAL A 17 13.37 4.39 9.15
N PRO A 18 13.99 4.57 10.33
CA PRO A 18 14.65 3.46 11.02
C PRO A 18 13.67 2.33 11.40
N VAL A 19 12.44 2.68 11.80
CA VAL A 19 11.41 1.70 12.19
C VAL A 19 10.89 0.95 10.96
N LEU A 20 10.52 1.67 9.89
CA LEU A 20 10.07 1.02 8.65
C LEU A 20 11.17 0.16 8.04
N HIS A 21 12.42 0.61 8.08
CA HIS A 21 13.54 -0.16 7.57
C HIS A 21 13.72 -1.46 8.36
N ALA A 22 13.81 -1.38 9.69
CA ALA A 22 14.05 -2.55 10.53
C ALA A 22 12.90 -3.57 10.47
N GLU A 23 11.64 -3.13 10.37
CA GLU A 23 10.49 -4.04 10.47
C GLU A 23 9.84 -4.40 9.14
N LEU A 24 10.05 -3.63 8.07
CA LEU A 24 9.47 -3.91 6.74
C LEU A 24 10.52 -4.23 5.68
N TYR A 25 11.68 -3.56 5.69
CA TYR A 25 12.72 -3.79 4.68
C TYR A 25 13.59 -5.01 5.00
N GLU A 26 13.97 -5.16 6.27
CA GLU A 26 14.79 -6.29 6.75
C GLU A 26 13.99 -7.60 6.90
N ASP A 27 12.66 -7.53 6.86
CA ASP A 27 11.82 -8.72 6.63
C ASP A 27 11.89 -9.11 5.14
N VAL A 28 12.99 -9.75 4.76
CA VAL A 28 13.32 -10.11 3.36
C VAL A 28 12.22 -10.94 2.73
N VAL A 29 11.59 -11.85 3.48
CA VAL A 29 10.52 -12.71 2.97
C VAL A 29 9.29 -11.88 2.66
N THR A 30 8.77 -11.09 3.61
CA THR A 30 7.62 -10.23 3.35
C THR A 30 7.92 -9.22 2.25
N ARG A 31 9.13 -8.63 2.23
CA ARG A 31 9.53 -7.66 1.22
C ARG A 31 9.55 -8.27 -0.18
N SER A 32 10.10 -9.47 -0.32
CA SER A 32 10.17 -10.19 -1.61
C SER A 32 8.79 -10.60 -2.13
N ARG A 33 7.78 -10.67 -1.25
CA ARG A 33 6.39 -10.96 -1.63
C ARG A 33 5.59 -9.73 -2.05
N GLY A 34 6.08 -8.53 -1.73
CA GLY A 34 5.35 -7.27 -1.95
C GLY A 34 6.05 -6.25 -2.83
N ASP A 35 7.26 -6.53 -3.32
CA ASP A 35 7.99 -5.67 -4.26
C ASP A 35 8.38 -6.47 -5.51
N THR A 36 8.22 -5.85 -6.68
CA THR A 36 8.59 -6.45 -7.96
C THR A 36 10.10 -6.42 -8.22
N ARG A 37 10.86 -5.69 -7.38
CA ARG A 37 12.31 -5.59 -7.45
C ARG A 37 12.95 -6.54 -6.43
N PRO A 38 14.13 -7.10 -6.76
CA PRO A 38 14.86 -7.92 -5.81
C PRO A 38 15.26 -7.11 -4.58
N TRP A 39 15.12 -7.72 -3.41
CA TRP A 39 15.70 -7.19 -2.18
C TRP A 39 17.22 -7.02 -2.34
N ARG A 40 17.78 -6.01 -1.67
CA ARG A 40 19.22 -5.73 -1.65
C ARG A 40 19.68 -5.49 -0.21
N PRO A 41 20.91 -5.86 0.15
CA PRO A 41 21.45 -5.58 1.48
C PRO A 41 21.80 -4.10 1.61
N VAL A 42 20.80 -3.28 1.90
CA VAL A 42 20.95 -1.86 2.18
C VAL A 42 20.94 -1.65 3.68
N GLY A 43 22.06 -1.20 4.26
CA GLY A 43 22.11 -0.94 5.69
C GLY A 43 21.27 0.27 6.10
N ALA A 44 20.62 0.22 7.26
CA ALA A 44 19.77 1.29 7.79
C ALA A 44 20.46 2.67 7.86
N ALA A 45 21.75 2.72 8.18
CA ALA A 45 22.52 3.97 8.29
C ALA A 45 23.06 4.48 6.94
N SER A 46 22.78 3.80 5.83
CA SER A 46 23.36 4.15 4.52
C SER A 46 22.70 5.36 3.86
N GLY A 47 21.54 5.81 4.32
CA GLY A 47 20.71 6.80 3.62
C GLY A 47 20.11 6.31 2.31
N HIS A 48 20.20 5.01 2.01
CA HIS A 48 19.63 4.40 0.80
C HIS A 48 18.37 3.59 1.09
N SER A 49 17.78 3.74 2.28
CA SER A 49 16.54 3.06 2.65
C SER A 49 15.45 3.37 1.62
N PRO A 50 14.63 2.38 1.19
CA PRO A 50 13.50 2.67 0.31
C PRO A 50 12.44 3.55 0.99
N TYR A 51 12.57 3.75 2.30
CA TYR A 51 11.68 4.56 3.13
C TYR A 51 12.13 5.99 3.32
N GLU A 52 13.29 6.40 2.82
CA GLU A 52 13.69 7.80 2.89
C GLU A 52 12.61 8.72 2.34
N PRO A 53 12.32 9.87 3.01
CA PRO A 53 11.46 10.89 2.46
C PRO A 53 11.95 11.28 1.06
N ARG A 54 11.01 11.39 0.13
CA ARG A 54 11.29 11.80 -1.25
C ARG A 54 10.72 13.19 -1.47
N GLU A 55 11.27 13.90 -2.45
CA GLU A 55 10.63 15.12 -2.95
C GLU A 55 9.21 14.79 -3.44
N PRO A 56 8.23 15.68 -3.21
CA PRO A 56 6.89 15.49 -3.72
C PRO A 56 6.89 15.27 -5.24
N SER A 57 6.04 14.36 -5.70
CA SER A 57 5.89 14.03 -7.12
C SER A 57 4.41 13.88 -7.44
N ASP A 58 4.03 14.23 -8.66
CA ASP A 58 2.66 14.03 -9.14
C ASP A 58 2.37 12.55 -9.42
N ASP A 59 3.39 11.73 -9.68
CA ASP A 59 3.26 10.33 -10.12
C ASP A 59 3.20 9.35 -8.95
N VAL A 60 3.54 9.79 -7.74
CA VAL A 60 3.60 8.93 -6.55
C VAL A 60 3.35 9.71 -5.26
N ALA A 61 2.63 9.10 -4.32
CA ALA A 61 2.39 9.64 -2.99
C ALA A 61 2.67 8.57 -1.92
N PHE A 62 3.61 8.85 -1.01
CA PHE A 62 3.94 7.98 0.12
C PHE A 62 3.36 8.51 1.42
N PHE A 63 2.90 7.59 2.26
CA PHE A 63 2.37 7.88 3.58
C PHE A 63 3.02 6.98 4.64
N SER A 64 3.17 7.55 5.82
CA SER A 64 3.31 6.77 7.05
C SER A 64 1.92 6.49 7.59
N VAL A 65 1.69 5.24 7.99
CA VAL A 65 0.46 4.79 8.64
C VAL A 65 0.67 4.84 10.14
N VAL A 66 -0.23 5.50 10.86
CA VAL A 66 -0.20 5.57 12.33
C VAL A 66 -1.46 4.92 12.88
N GLU A 67 -1.33 4.05 13.88
CA GLU A 67 -2.49 3.51 14.60
C GLU A 67 -3.06 4.59 15.53
N ARG A 68 -4.35 4.92 15.38
CA ARG A 68 -4.98 6.02 16.13
C ARG A 68 -5.06 5.77 17.62
N ALA A 69 -5.27 4.52 18.03
CA ALA A 69 -5.44 4.16 19.43
C ALA A 69 -4.15 4.36 20.25
N THR A 70 -2.99 4.12 19.63
CA THR A 70 -1.68 4.12 20.30
C THR A 70 -0.79 5.29 19.89
N GLY A 71 -1.05 5.90 18.73
CA GLY A 71 -0.15 6.87 18.10
C GLY A 71 1.11 6.24 17.52
N GLU A 72 1.21 4.90 17.51
CA GLU A 72 2.39 4.20 17.01
C GLU A 72 2.41 4.15 15.48
N LEU A 73 3.60 4.28 14.91
CA LEU A 73 3.82 4.04 13.49
C LEU A 73 3.49 2.58 13.19
N ALA A 74 2.48 2.32 12.37
CA ALA A 74 2.00 0.98 12.08
C ALA A 74 2.50 0.44 10.72
N GLY A 75 3.08 1.29 9.87
CA GLY A 75 3.64 0.88 8.58
C GLY A 75 3.61 1.98 7.54
N GLU A 76 3.46 1.58 6.28
CA GLU A 76 3.37 2.49 5.14
C GLU A 76 2.16 2.21 4.25
N ALA A 77 1.82 3.25 3.49
CA ALA A 77 0.82 3.22 2.44
C ALA A 77 1.30 4.10 1.28
N LEU A 78 0.91 3.78 0.06
CA LEU A 78 1.27 4.57 -1.10
C LEU A 78 0.25 4.48 -2.24
N LEU A 79 0.22 5.53 -3.05
CA LEU A 79 -0.27 5.48 -4.43
C LEU A 79 0.92 5.66 -5.37
N TRP A 80 1.02 4.87 -6.44
CA TRP A 80 2.05 5.01 -7.47
C TRP A 80 1.50 4.83 -8.87
N SER A 81 2.33 5.14 -9.87
CA SER A 81 1.94 5.19 -11.28
C SER A 81 0.68 6.04 -11.47
N ILE A 82 0.65 7.19 -10.79
CA ILE A 82 -0.48 8.10 -10.87
C ILE A 82 -0.47 8.73 -12.26
N ASP A 83 -1.46 8.37 -13.07
CA ASP A 83 -1.65 8.92 -14.40
C ASP A 83 -2.69 10.04 -14.33
N ALA A 84 -2.26 11.29 -14.50
CA ALA A 84 -3.16 12.44 -14.46
C ALA A 84 -4.10 12.53 -15.68
N HIS A 85 -3.72 11.96 -16.82
CA HIS A 85 -4.54 11.96 -18.03
C HIS A 85 -5.64 10.91 -17.94
N ASN A 86 -5.26 9.66 -17.67
CA ASN A 86 -6.21 8.54 -17.52
C ASN A 86 -6.88 8.51 -16.14
N ARG A 87 -6.38 9.33 -15.20
CA ARG A 87 -6.91 9.47 -13.84
C ARG A 87 -6.93 8.13 -13.11
N SER A 88 -5.82 7.40 -13.16
CA SER A 88 -5.65 6.09 -12.53
C SER A 88 -4.43 6.06 -11.63
N ALA A 89 -4.41 5.14 -10.67
CA ALA A 89 -3.23 4.84 -9.87
C ALA A 89 -3.31 3.42 -9.30
N HIS A 90 -2.16 2.89 -8.91
CA HIS A 90 -2.09 1.70 -8.09
C HIS A 90 -2.01 2.11 -6.62
N LEU A 91 -2.51 1.26 -5.71
CA LEU A 91 -2.40 1.44 -4.28
C LEU A 91 -1.77 0.22 -3.61
N GLY A 92 -1.11 0.46 -2.48
CA GLY A 92 -0.43 -0.60 -1.75
C GLY A 92 -0.13 -0.20 -0.32
N ILE A 93 0.02 -1.22 0.53
CA ILE A 93 0.26 -1.06 1.96
C ILE A 93 1.28 -2.09 2.42
N SER A 94 2.06 -1.73 3.44
CA SER A 94 2.86 -2.69 4.19
C SER A 94 2.79 -2.33 5.67
N LEU A 95 2.19 -3.21 6.46
CA LEU A 95 2.03 -3.01 7.90
C LEU A 95 3.12 -3.76 8.66
N ARG A 96 3.59 -3.17 9.75
CA ARG A 96 4.49 -3.81 10.71
C ARG A 96 3.86 -5.09 11.25
N PRO A 97 4.64 -6.15 11.52
CA PRO A 97 4.10 -7.42 12.01
C PRO A 97 3.16 -7.28 13.21
N GLY A 98 3.52 -6.42 14.18
CA GLY A 98 2.69 -6.16 15.38
C GLY A 98 1.38 -5.42 15.13
N SER A 99 1.19 -4.82 13.95
CA SER A 99 0.00 -4.04 13.59
C SER A 99 -0.97 -4.80 12.68
N ARG A 100 -0.67 -6.05 12.31
CA ARG A 100 -1.49 -6.87 11.41
C ARG A 100 -2.64 -7.57 12.16
N GLY A 101 -3.64 -8.05 11.40
CA GLY A 101 -4.71 -8.91 11.93
C GLY A 101 -5.79 -8.21 12.76
N ARG A 102 -5.81 -6.87 12.81
CA ARG A 102 -6.70 -6.07 13.66
C ARG A 102 -7.62 -5.11 12.88
N GLY A 103 -7.86 -5.39 11.60
CA GLY A 103 -8.66 -4.52 10.71
C GLY A 103 -7.92 -3.30 10.15
N LEU A 104 -6.71 -3.01 10.63
CA LEU A 104 -5.96 -1.81 10.22
C LEU A 104 -5.70 -1.74 8.71
N GLY A 105 -5.37 -2.86 8.06
CA GLY A 105 -5.12 -2.88 6.62
C GLY A 105 -6.33 -2.47 5.78
N GLU A 106 -7.52 -2.89 6.18
CA GLU A 106 -8.78 -2.51 5.53
C GLU A 106 -9.06 -1.01 5.69
N ASP A 107 -8.85 -0.46 6.89
CA ASP A 107 -8.99 0.97 7.17
C ASP A 107 -7.99 1.82 6.38
N VAL A 108 -6.75 1.34 6.22
CA VAL A 108 -5.73 2.01 5.39
C VAL A 108 -6.12 1.99 3.91
N VAL A 109 -6.59 0.87 3.37
CA VAL A 109 -7.07 0.80 1.97
C VAL A 109 -8.22 1.78 1.75
N ARG A 110 -9.17 1.86 2.70
CA ARG A 110 -10.26 2.85 2.66
C ARG A 110 -9.75 4.29 2.60
N LEU A 111 -8.72 4.61 3.39
CA LEU A 111 -8.11 5.95 3.40
C LEU A 111 -7.39 6.26 2.09
N LEU A 112 -6.69 5.29 1.51
CA LEU A 112 -6.08 5.43 0.17
C LEU A 112 -7.15 5.66 -0.90
N CYS A 113 -8.29 4.96 -0.84
CA CYS A 113 -9.43 5.19 -1.73
C CYS A 113 -9.96 6.62 -1.61
N ARG A 114 -10.21 7.07 -0.38
CA ARG A 114 -10.64 8.44 -0.10
C ARG A 114 -9.64 9.46 -0.65
N TYR A 115 -8.35 9.26 -0.44
CA TYR A 115 -7.31 10.12 -1.01
C TYR A 115 -7.34 10.13 -2.54
N GLY A 116 -7.32 8.96 -3.18
CA GLY A 116 -7.33 8.82 -4.63
C GLY A 116 -8.55 9.47 -5.28
N PHE A 117 -9.74 9.16 -4.80
CA PHE A 117 -10.98 9.64 -5.41
C PHE A 117 -11.35 11.06 -5.01
N SER A 118 -11.26 11.42 -3.72
CA SER A 118 -11.75 12.71 -3.22
C SER A 118 -10.70 13.83 -3.31
N VAL A 119 -9.42 13.50 -3.10
CA VAL A 119 -8.35 14.51 -3.07
C VAL A 119 -7.64 14.60 -4.42
N ARG A 120 -7.30 13.45 -5.01
CA ARG A 120 -6.59 13.39 -6.31
C ARG A 120 -7.51 13.37 -7.53
N GLY A 121 -8.82 13.23 -7.33
CA GLY A 121 -9.80 13.24 -8.41
C GLY A 121 -9.61 12.10 -9.40
N LEU A 122 -9.08 10.96 -8.96
CA LEU A 122 -8.89 9.80 -9.82
C LEU A 122 -10.25 9.20 -10.22
N HIS A 123 -10.27 8.56 -11.39
CA HIS A 123 -11.41 7.81 -11.91
C HIS A 123 -11.37 6.35 -11.46
N ARG A 124 -10.16 5.80 -11.25
CA ARG A 124 -9.95 4.38 -10.96
C ARG A 124 -8.74 4.16 -10.05
N LEU A 125 -8.84 3.15 -9.18
CA LEU A 125 -7.72 2.62 -8.41
C LEU A 125 -7.54 1.12 -8.68
N GLN A 126 -6.29 0.66 -8.57
CA GLN A 126 -5.92 -0.73 -8.80
C GLN A 126 -5.07 -1.27 -7.65
N VAL A 127 -5.22 -2.57 -7.37
CA VAL A 127 -4.34 -3.36 -6.50
C VAL A 127 -3.82 -4.54 -7.32
N ASP A 128 -2.52 -4.70 -7.31
CA ASP A 128 -1.84 -5.92 -7.77
C ASP A 128 -1.26 -6.61 -6.54
N THR A 129 -1.53 -7.89 -6.38
CA THR A 129 -1.01 -8.66 -5.24
C THR A 129 -0.90 -10.13 -5.59
N LEU A 130 -0.02 -10.88 -4.94
CA LEU A 130 0.03 -12.34 -5.05
C LEU A 130 -1.36 -12.96 -4.86
N ALA A 131 -1.68 -13.95 -5.68
CA ALA A 131 -2.97 -14.64 -5.65
C ALA A 131 -3.25 -15.34 -4.31
N ASP A 132 -2.20 -15.67 -3.56
CA ASP A 132 -2.30 -16.27 -2.22
C ASP A 132 -2.32 -15.23 -1.08
N ASN A 133 -2.22 -13.93 -1.38
CA ASN A 133 -2.30 -12.87 -0.38
C ASN A 133 -3.76 -12.57 0.01
N ALA A 134 -4.36 -13.54 0.69
CA ALA A 134 -5.76 -13.46 1.11
C ALA A 134 -6.05 -12.26 2.03
N ALA A 135 -5.04 -11.73 2.73
CA ALA A 135 -5.20 -10.54 3.57
C ALA A 135 -5.45 -9.28 2.72
N MET A 136 -4.62 -9.04 1.71
CA MET A 136 -4.80 -7.88 0.82
C MET A 136 -6.06 -8.00 -0.03
N ILE A 137 -6.34 -9.20 -0.57
CA ILE A 137 -7.54 -9.45 -1.36
C ILE A 137 -8.80 -9.15 -0.53
N ARG A 138 -8.87 -9.62 0.74
CA ARG A 138 -10.00 -9.30 1.62
C ARG A 138 -10.11 -7.80 1.90
N ALA A 139 -9.01 -7.12 2.20
CA ALA A 139 -9.01 -5.68 2.47
C ALA A 139 -9.48 -4.87 1.24
N ALA A 140 -9.05 -5.27 0.04
CA ALA A 140 -9.50 -4.65 -1.21
C ALA A 140 -10.99 -4.93 -1.46
N SER A 141 -11.43 -6.19 -1.39
CA SER A 141 -12.85 -6.55 -1.60
C SER A 141 -13.80 -5.87 -0.62
N ALA A 142 -13.40 -5.75 0.66
CA ALA A 142 -14.19 -5.04 1.67
C ALA A 142 -14.38 -3.54 1.33
N ASN A 143 -13.49 -2.98 0.52
CA ASN A 143 -13.55 -1.60 0.00
C ASN A 143 -14.18 -1.49 -1.40
N GLY A 144 -14.79 -2.57 -1.91
CA GLY A 144 -15.50 -2.59 -3.18
C GLY A 144 -14.65 -2.95 -4.40
N PHE A 145 -13.37 -3.30 -4.22
CA PHE A 145 -12.56 -3.75 -5.35
C PHE A 145 -13.08 -5.08 -5.91
N THR A 146 -13.09 -5.18 -7.23
CA THR A 146 -13.49 -6.38 -7.97
C THR A 146 -12.29 -7.02 -8.64
N LEU A 147 -12.23 -8.35 -8.65
CA LEU A 147 -11.21 -9.10 -9.39
C LEU A 147 -11.41 -8.95 -10.90
N GLU A 148 -10.37 -8.57 -11.61
CA GLU A 148 -10.43 -8.34 -13.07
C GLU A 148 -9.56 -9.30 -13.87
N GLY A 149 -8.56 -9.91 -13.24
CA GLY A 149 -7.72 -10.89 -13.91
C GLY A 149 -6.64 -11.50 -13.02
N THR A 150 -5.96 -12.50 -13.59
CA THR A 150 -4.81 -13.18 -12.99
C THR A 150 -3.63 -13.09 -13.95
N LEU A 151 -2.49 -12.61 -13.45
CA LEU A 151 -1.22 -12.54 -14.15
C LEU A 151 -0.41 -13.80 -13.80
N ARG A 152 -0.42 -14.80 -14.67
CA ARG A 152 0.23 -16.09 -14.42
C ARG A 152 1.75 -15.98 -14.39
N GLY A 153 2.39 -16.48 -13.32
CA GLY A 153 3.85 -16.51 -13.15
C GLY A 153 4.53 -15.14 -13.25
N SER A 154 3.85 -14.09 -12.80
CA SER A 154 4.29 -12.70 -12.93
C SER A 154 5.28 -12.26 -11.84
N ALA A 155 5.19 -12.85 -10.64
CA ALA A 155 6.01 -12.46 -9.49
C ALA A 155 7.09 -13.50 -9.18
N TRP A 156 8.35 -13.09 -9.13
CA TRP A 156 9.44 -13.91 -8.61
C TRP A 156 9.54 -13.75 -7.09
N VAL A 157 9.24 -14.82 -6.35
CA VAL A 157 9.18 -14.81 -4.89
C VAL A 157 9.99 -15.97 -4.34
N CYS A 158 11.08 -15.67 -3.63
CA CYS A 158 11.83 -16.65 -2.84
C CYS A 158 12.22 -17.96 -3.56
N GLY A 159 12.47 -17.92 -4.88
CA GLY A 159 12.92 -19.08 -5.67
C GLY A 159 11.87 -19.68 -6.61
N GLU A 160 10.65 -19.16 -6.62
CA GLU A 160 9.58 -19.62 -7.51
C GLU A 160 8.82 -18.45 -8.15
N PHE A 161 8.15 -18.72 -9.27
CA PHE A 161 7.22 -17.78 -9.89
C PHE A 161 5.81 -18.04 -9.37
N LEU A 162 5.17 -16.99 -8.86
CA LEU A 162 3.81 -17.01 -8.35
C LEU A 162 2.88 -16.17 -9.25
N ASP A 163 1.60 -16.48 -9.18
CA ASP A 163 0.55 -15.72 -9.84
C ASP A 163 0.19 -14.47 -9.02
N GLU A 164 -0.09 -13.37 -9.72
CA GLU A 164 -0.69 -12.17 -9.14
C GLU A 164 -2.14 -12.04 -9.59
N VAL A 165 -2.96 -11.41 -8.76
CA VAL A 165 -4.32 -10.98 -9.11
C VAL A 165 -4.36 -9.47 -9.25
N VAL A 166 -5.14 -9.02 -10.23
CA VAL A 166 -5.43 -7.60 -10.47
C VAL A 166 -6.84 -7.32 -10.01
N MET A 167 -6.99 -6.35 -9.11
CA MET A 167 -8.28 -5.91 -8.61
C MET A 167 -8.46 -4.42 -8.89
N GLY A 168 -9.64 -4.04 -9.40
CA GLY A 168 -9.98 -2.66 -9.75
C GLY A 168 -11.15 -2.12 -8.95
N LEU A 169 -11.13 -0.80 -8.73
CA LEU A 169 -12.25 -0.05 -8.16
C LEU A 169 -12.47 1.23 -8.97
N MET A 170 -13.68 1.40 -9.48
CA MET A 170 -14.10 2.63 -10.16
C MET A 170 -14.68 3.62 -9.15
N VAL A 171 -14.52 4.92 -9.43
CA VAL A 171 -15.06 5.98 -8.56
C VAL A 171 -16.59 5.93 -8.42
N GLU A 172 -17.29 5.42 -9.43
CA GLU A 172 -18.75 5.27 -9.42
C GLU A 172 -19.19 4.20 -8.42
N ASP A 173 -18.54 3.04 -8.43
CA ASP A 173 -18.80 1.95 -7.48
C ASP A 173 -18.46 2.38 -6.04
N TRP A 174 -17.35 3.11 -5.88
CA TRP A 174 -16.95 3.67 -4.57
C TRP A 174 -17.99 4.65 -4.03
N ARG A 175 -18.55 5.52 -4.88
CA ARG A 175 -19.61 6.46 -4.49
C ARG A 175 -20.93 5.76 -4.18
N ALA A 176 -21.28 4.73 -4.94
CA ALA A 176 -22.50 3.96 -4.71
C ALA A 176 -22.47 3.23 -3.36
N ALA A 177 -21.29 2.75 -2.93
CA ALA A 177 -21.13 2.12 -1.62
C ALA A 177 -21.16 3.12 -0.44
N ALA A 178 -20.95 4.41 -0.69
CA ALA A 178 -20.94 5.46 0.32
C ALA A 178 -22.30 6.18 0.48
N ALA A 179 -23.27 5.88 -0.39
CA ALA A 179 -24.63 6.43 -0.38
C ALA A 179 -25.56 5.59 0.51
#